data_AF-X0VLJ5-F1
#
_entry.id   AF-X0VLJ5-F1
#
_cell.length_a   1.000
_cell.length_b   1.000
_cell.length_c   1.000
_cell.angle_alpha   90.00
_cell.angle_beta   90.00
_cell.angle_gamma   90.00
#
_symmetry.space_group_name_H-M   'P 1'
#
loop_
_entity.id
_entity.type
_entity.pdbx_description
1 polymer ?
#
loop_
_entity_poly.entity_id
_entity_poly.type
_entity_poly.pdbx_seq_one_letter_code
_entity_poly.pdbx_strand_id
1 'polypeptide(L)'
;MRQLLYLQAIREALQQEMERDPNVFVAGEDVGEHVAYFGGTLGLYDRFGPQRVVDTPISESAILGLAVGSAASGLRPVVEIMFMDFMGVCLDQV
;
A
#
# COMPACT_ATOMS: atom_id res chain seq x y z
N MET A 1 -26.60 -11.14 2.99
CA MET A 1 -25.41 -10.34 2.61
C MET A 1 -24.21 -10.85 3.38
N ARG A 2 -23.02 -10.87 2.76
CA ARG A 2 -21.77 -11.24 3.44
C ARG A 2 -21.34 -10.09 4.36
N GLN A 3 -20.84 -10.42 5.56
CA GLN A 3 -20.33 -9.45 6.54
C GLN A 3 -18.81 -9.58 6.65
N LEU A 4 -18.11 -8.45 6.70
CA LEU A 4 -16.65 -8.36 6.81
C LEU A 4 -16.27 -7.29 7.82
N LEU A 5 -15.11 -7.48 8.47
CA LEU A 5 -14.47 -6.37 9.18
C LEU A 5 -13.96 -5.34 8.17
N TYR A 6 -13.91 -4.08 8.57
CA TYR A 6 -13.49 -2.97 7.72
C TYR A 6 -12.12 -3.23 7.04
N LEU A 7 -11.12 -3.66 7.82
CA LEU A 7 -9.78 -3.99 7.31
C LEU A 7 -9.78 -5.19 6.35
N GLN A 8 -10.68 -6.16 6.56
CA GLN A 8 -10.82 -7.29 5.64
C GLN A 8 -11.40 -6.83 4.30
N ALA A 9 -12.33 -5.87 4.31
CA ALA A 9 -12.89 -5.28 3.10
C ALA A 9 -11.83 -4.47 2.32
N ILE A 10 -10.99 -3.68 3.01
CA ILE A 10 -9.86 -2.97 2.38
C ILE A 10 -8.91 -3.98 1.71
N ARG A 11 -8.49 -5.01 2.46
CA ARG A 11 -7.60 -6.05 1.93
C ARG A 11 -8.20 -6.74 0.72
N GLU A 12 -9.48 -7.09 0.79
CA GLU A 12 -10.19 -7.74 -0.31
C GLU A 12 -10.22 -6.86 -1.56
N ALA A 13 -10.45 -5.55 -1.41
CA ALA A 13 -10.41 -4.60 -2.53
C ALA A 13 -8.99 -4.49 -3.13
N LEU A 14 -7.96 -4.35 -2.29
CA LEU A 14 -6.56 -4.33 -2.74
C LEU A 14 -6.22 -5.59 -3.54
N GLN A 15 -6.58 -6.76 -2.99
CA GLN A 15 -6.33 -8.04 -3.61
C GLN A 15 -7.00 -8.15 -4.98
N GLN A 16 -8.28 -7.76 -5.09
CA GLN A 16 -9.03 -7.80 -6.35
C GLN A 16 -8.42 -6.89 -7.41
N GLU A 17 -8.04 -5.65 -7.05
CA GLU A 17 -7.43 -4.72 -8.01
C GLU A 17 -6.01 -5.15 -8.41
N MET A 18 -5.22 -5.71 -7.48
CA MET A 18 -3.89 -6.26 -7.78
C MET A 18 -3.94 -7.51 -8.67
N GLU A 19 -4.99 -8.33 -8.56
CA GLU A 19 -5.26 -9.44 -9.47
C GLU A 19 -5.65 -8.94 -10.87
N ARG A 20 -6.49 -7.90 -10.91
CA ARG A 20 -7.07 -7.36 -12.14
C ARG A 20 -6.05 -6.59 -12.98
N ASP A 21 -5.15 -5.84 -12.34
CA ASP A 21 -4.21 -4.96 -13.02
C ASP A 21 -2.77 -5.21 -12.52
N PRO A 22 -1.86 -5.70 -13.39
CA PRO A 22 -0.47 -5.96 -13.00
C PRO A 22 0.30 -4.69 -12.63
N ASN A 23 -0.21 -3.50 -12.96
CA ASN A 23 0.42 -2.22 -12.64
C ASN A 23 0.08 -1.71 -11.23
N VAL A 24 -0.89 -2.32 -10.53
CA VAL A 24 -1.29 -1.90 -9.17
C VAL A 24 -0.34 -2.49 -8.15
N PHE A 25 0.33 -1.69 -7.33
CA PHE A 25 1.19 -2.23 -6.27
C PHE A 25 0.96 -1.49 -4.96
N VAL A 26 1.30 -2.13 -3.85
CA VAL A 26 1.19 -1.56 -2.52
C VAL A 26 2.59 -1.20 -2.01
N ALA A 27 2.73 -0.04 -1.37
CA ALA A 27 3.96 0.35 -0.71
C ALA A 27 3.69 1.17 0.55
N GLY A 28 4.55 1.06 1.55
CA GLY A 28 4.42 1.75 2.82
C GLY A 28 5.28 1.12 3.91
N GLU A 29 5.19 1.63 5.12
CA GLU A 29 5.88 1.08 6.28
C GLU A 29 5.14 -0.17 6.79
N ASP A 30 5.87 -1.28 6.96
CA ASP A 30 5.36 -2.55 7.48
C ASP A 30 4.12 -3.09 6.72
N VAL A 31 4.11 -2.94 5.40
CA VAL A 31 3.02 -3.44 4.52
C VAL A 31 3.34 -4.78 3.85
N GLY A 32 4.63 -5.14 3.79
CA GLY A 32 5.23 -6.20 2.97
C GLY A 32 5.56 -7.49 3.72
N GLU A 33 6.85 -7.83 3.80
CA GLU A 33 7.33 -9.11 4.32
C GLU A 33 7.12 -9.21 5.85
N HIS A 34 7.17 -8.06 6.52
CA HIS A 34 6.90 -7.97 7.94
C HIS A 34 5.40 -8.05 8.24
N VAL A 35 5.05 -8.06 9.53
CA VAL A 35 3.66 -8.10 9.95
C VAL A 35 2.95 -6.85 9.45
N ALA A 36 2.02 -7.03 8.51
CA ALA A 36 1.03 -6.03 8.12
C ALA A 36 0.32 -5.49 9.38
N TYR A 37 0.79 -4.36 9.92
CA TYR A 37 0.59 -4.00 11.33
C TYR A 37 -0.90 -3.96 11.72
N PHE A 38 -1.72 -3.36 10.87
CA PHE A 38 -3.18 -3.32 11.02
C PHE A 38 -3.92 -4.43 10.25
N GLY A 39 -3.23 -5.22 9.44
CA GLY A 39 -3.80 -6.33 8.68
C GLY A 39 -4.48 -5.94 7.36
N GLY A 40 -4.41 -4.67 6.95
CA GLY A 40 -4.95 -4.19 5.67
C GLY A 40 -4.28 -4.82 4.44
N THR A 41 -3.02 -5.23 4.57
CA THR A 41 -2.22 -5.86 3.50
C THR A 41 -1.84 -7.31 3.80
N LEU A 42 -2.38 -7.90 4.87
CA LEU A 42 -2.00 -9.24 5.35
C LEU A 42 -2.17 -10.31 4.27
N GLY A 43 -1.08 -10.99 3.92
CA GLY A 43 -1.05 -12.08 2.93
C GLY A 43 -0.93 -11.62 1.47
N LEU A 44 -0.87 -10.30 1.21
CA LEU A 44 -0.62 -9.79 -0.14
C LEU A 44 0.84 -10.05 -0.57
N TYR A 45 1.80 -9.94 0.35
CA TYR A 45 3.22 -10.18 0.05
C TYR A 45 3.47 -11.61 -0.44
N ASP A 46 2.99 -12.62 0.30
CA ASP A 46 3.11 -14.04 -0.09
C ASP A 46 2.49 -14.32 -1.46
N ARG A 47 1.45 -13.56 -1.82
CA ARG A 47 0.68 -13.77 -3.03
C ARG A 47 1.26 -13.08 -4.27
N PHE A 48 1.68 -11.83 -4.13
CA PHE A 48 2.10 -10.99 -5.26
C PHE A 48 3.61 -10.73 -5.30
N GLY A 49 4.32 -11.05 -4.22
CA GLY A 49 5.76 -10.97 -4.11
C GLY A 49 6.31 -9.56 -3.87
N PRO A 50 7.64 -9.46 -3.67
CA PRO A 50 8.32 -8.25 -3.23
C PRO A 50 8.34 -7.10 -4.26
N GLN A 51 7.94 -7.37 -5.51
CA GLN A 51 7.83 -6.32 -6.53
C GLN A 51 6.48 -5.61 -6.51
N ARG A 52 5.48 -6.18 -5.82
CA ARG A 52 4.09 -5.70 -5.83
C ARG A 52 3.57 -5.34 -4.44
N VAL A 53 4.27 -5.75 -3.39
CA VAL A 53 4.06 -5.31 -2.01
C VAL A 53 5.41 -4.95 -1.43
N VAL A 54 5.65 -3.66 -1.23
CA VAL A 54 7.00 -3.10 -1.03
C VAL A 54 7.06 -2.37 0.31
N ASP A 55 7.87 -2.89 1.24
CA ASP A 55 8.22 -2.16 2.46
C ASP A 55 9.10 -0.95 2.11
N THR A 56 8.77 0.21 2.66
CA THR A 56 9.52 1.46 2.46
C THR A 56 10.30 1.86 3.71
N PRO A 57 11.32 2.72 3.59
CA PRO A 57 11.89 3.41 4.75
C PRO A 57 10.83 4.23 5.49
N ILE A 58 11.10 4.53 6.77
CA ILE A 58 10.28 5.45 7.58
C ILE A 58 10.49 6.89 7.09
N SER A 59 9.77 7.25 6.03
CA SER A 59 9.80 8.55 5.39
C SER A 59 8.58 8.73 4.51
N GLU A 60 7.59 9.46 5.03
CA GLU A 60 6.31 9.70 4.37
C GLU A 60 6.50 10.46 3.04
N SER A 61 7.45 11.40 3.00
CA SER A 61 7.80 12.12 1.78
C SER A 61 8.41 11.20 0.71
N ALA A 62 9.19 10.19 1.11
CA ALA A 62 9.70 9.20 0.18
C ALA A 62 8.58 8.25 -0.30
N ILE A 63 7.65 7.87 0.58
CA ILE A 63 6.47 7.06 0.24
C ILE A 63 5.63 7.78 -0.82
N LEU A 64 5.27 9.05 -0.58
CA LEU A 64 4.47 9.81 -1.55
C LEU A 64 5.26 10.16 -2.80
N GLY A 65 6.54 10.51 -2.70
CA GLY A 65 7.39 10.73 -3.88
C GLY A 65 7.49 9.49 -4.76
N LEU A 66 7.57 8.29 -4.16
CA LEU A 66 7.49 7.01 -4.86
C LEU A 66 6.13 6.84 -5.54
N ALA A 67 5.02 7.16 -4.87
CA ALA A 67 3.69 7.11 -5.46
C ALA A 67 3.58 8.05 -6.69
N VAL A 68 3.98 9.31 -6.55
CA VAL A 68 3.92 10.29 -7.64
C VAL A 68 4.78 9.84 -8.83
N GLY A 69 6.04 9.47 -8.58
CA GLY A 69 6.97 9.06 -9.64
C GLY A 69 6.53 7.79 -10.37
N SER A 70 6.03 6.78 -9.63
CA SER A 70 5.55 5.53 -10.22
C SER A 70 4.21 5.71 -10.96
N ALA A 71 3.31 6.54 -10.43
CA ALA A 71 2.07 6.88 -11.14
C ALA A 71 2.38 7.61 -12.47
N ALA A 72 3.33 8.55 -12.45
CA ALA A 72 3.77 9.25 -13.66
C ALA A 72 4.42 8.33 -14.70
N SER A 73 5.02 7.21 -14.28
CA SER A 73 5.61 6.21 -15.18
C SER A 73 4.63 5.13 -15.66
N GLY A 74 3.35 5.23 -15.28
CA GLY A 74 2.27 4.34 -15.74
C GLY A 74 1.90 3.22 -14.77
N LEU A 75 2.49 3.17 -13.58
CA LEU A 75 2.07 2.28 -12.51
C LEU A 75 0.85 2.85 -11.75
N ARG A 76 0.26 2.04 -10.87
CA ARG A 76 -0.94 2.39 -10.10
C ARG A 76 -0.68 2.15 -8.61
N PRO A 77 0.15 2.97 -7.96
CA PRO A 77 0.50 2.79 -6.55
C PRO A 77 -0.72 2.96 -5.64
N VAL A 78 -0.83 2.11 -4.62
CA VAL A 78 -1.67 2.31 -3.44
C VAL A 78 -0.76 2.35 -2.24
N VAL A 79 -0.51 3.56 -1.72
CA VAL A 79 0.44 3.76 -0.62
C VAL A 79 -0.24 3.90 0.73
N GLU A 80 0.40 3.36 1.77
CA GLU A 80 -0.04 3.48 3.15
C GLU A 80 0.85 4.45 3.93
N ILE A 81 0.22 5.38 4.64
CA ILE A 81 0.85 6.16 5.72
C ILE A 81 0.31 5.58 7.03
N MET A 82 1.20 5.08 7.89
CA MET A 82 0.83 4.24 9.04
C MET A 82 -0.22 4.87 9.96
N PHE A 83 -0.06 6.17 10.25
CA PHE A 83 -1.02 6.96 11.02
C PHE A 83 -1.28 8.30 10.36
N MET A 84 -2.52 8.76 10.41
CA MET A 84 -2.92 10.06 9.87
C MET A 84 -2.10 11.22 10.47
N ASP A 85 -1.65 11.08 11.71
CA ASP A 85 -0.80 12.04 12.42
C ASP A 85 0.51 12.37 11.67
N PHE A 86 1.00 11.46 10.84
CA PHE A 86 2.23 11.64 10.05
C PHE A 86 2.03 12.29 8.68
N MET A 87 0.78 12.52 8.25
CA MET A 87 0.49 13.19 6.98
C MET A 87 1.16 14.57 6.84
N GLY A 88 1.35 15.28 7.96
CA GLY A 88 2.03 16.58 7.98
C GLY A 88 3.46 16.55 7.43
N VAL A 89 4.14 15.40 7.47
CA VAL A 89 5.53 15.24 7.02
C VAL A 89 5.64 15.33 5.49
N CYS A 90 4.62 14.85 4.76
CA CYS A 90 4.65 14.69 3.31
C CYS A 90 3.71 15.62 2.54
N LEU A 91 3.15 16.66 3.18
CA LEU A 91 2.17 17.56 2.53
C LEU A 91 2.68 18.26 1.27
N ASP A 92 4.00 18.47 1.13
CA ASP A 92 4.58 19.04 -0.09
C ASP A 92 4.47 18.11 -1.31
N GLN A 93 4.33 16.80 -1.07
CA GLN A 93 4.19 15.77 -2.12
C GLN A 93 2.72 15.48 -2.49
N VAL A 94 1.75 16.04 -1.75
CA VAL A 94 0.30 15.88 -1.96
C VAL A 94 -0.21 16.95 -2.92
#